data_AF-A0A7K1X1T4-F1
#
_entry.id   AF-A0A7K1X1T4-F1
#
_cell.length_a   1.000
_cell.length_b   1.000
_cell.length_c   1.000
_cell.angle_alpha   90.00
_cell.angle_beta   90.00
_cell.angle_gamma   90.00
#
_symmetry.space_group_name_H-M   'P 1'
#
loop_
_entity.id
_entity.type
_entity.pdbx_description
1 polymer ?
#
loop_
_entity_poly.entity_id
_entity_poly.type
_entity_poly.pdbx_seq_one_letter_code
_entity_poly.pdbx_strand_id
1 'polypeptide(L)'
;MYKGTYNENGDYTGFYVEGIHENIPEPHIELTEEEWQQALSKNYKVIEGKHTYSPFIQNREELLANLRTTRNSLLMDSDWTQVQDSPLSEEKKIAWKNYRQELRDLTNLEDAASIVWPISPM
;
A
#
# COMPACT_ATOMS: atom_id res chain seq x y z
N MET A 1 14.01 -2.92 -29.66
CA MET A 1 12.84 -3.61 -29.07
C MET A 1 12.77 -3.31 -27.57
N TYR A 2 11.58 -3.44 -26.94
CA TYR A 2 11.42 -3.25 -25.49
C TYR A 2 11.48 -4.62 -24.79
N LYS A 3 12.11 -4.67 -23.62
CA LYS A 3 12.27 -5.90 -22.83
C LYS A 3 11.85 -5.66 -21.39
N GLY A 4 11.02 -6.57 -20.87
CA GLY A 4 10.56 -6.55 -19.48
C GLY A 4 11.08 -7.75 -18.72
N THR A 5 11.82 -7.52 -17.63
CA THR A 5 12.20 -8.57 -16.67
C THR A 5 11.11 -8.77 -15.63
N TYR A 6 10.98 -9.98 -15.11
CA TYR A 6 9.91 -10.33 -14.18
C TYR A 6 10.38 -11.32 -13.11
N ASN A 7 9.68 -11.36 -11.97
CA ASN A 7 9.96 -12.29 -10.87
C ASN A 7 9.19 -13.62 -11.04
N GLU A 8 9.37 -14.56 -10.10
CA GLU A 8 8.66 -15.85 -10.08
C GLU A 8 7.12 -15.72 -10.04
N ASN A 9 6.60 -14.60 -9.54
CA ASN A 9 5.17 -14.29 -9.48
C ASN A 9 4.65 -13.64 -10.78
N GLY A 10 5.51 -13.40 -11.76
CA GLY A 10 5.19 -12.72 -13.01
C GLY A 10 5.15 -11.20 -12.92
N ASP A 11 5.48 -10.59 -11.76
CA ASP A 11 5.51 -9.14 -11.64
C ASP A 11 6.72 -8.57 -12.37
N TYR A 12 6.52 -7.49 -13.14
CA TYR A 12 7.62 -6.78 -13.78
C TYR A 12 8.55 -6.16 -12.74
N THR A 13 9.86 -6.39 -12.91
CA THR A 13 10.91 -5.91 -12.01
C THR A 13 11.83 -4.88 -12.66
N GLY A 14 11.85 -4.81 -13.99
CA GLY A 14 12.70 -3.88 -14.73
C GLY A 14 12.32 -3.81 -16.21
N PHE A 15 12.56 -2.64 -16.80
CA PHE A 15 12.25 -2.32 -18.19
C PHE A 15 13.50 -1.85 -18.91
N TYR A 16 13.75 -2.42 -20.08
CA TYR A 16 14.97 -2.21 -20.85
C TYR A 16 14.65 -1.92 -22.30
N VAL A 17 15.44 -1.03 -22.89
CA VAL A 17 15.38 -0.70 -24.32
C VAL A 17 16.64 -1.22 -24.98
N GLU A 18 16.47 -2.04 -26.00
CA GLU A 18 17.56 -2.56 -26.82
C GLU A 18 18.27 -1.40 -27.56
N GLY A 19 19.61 -1.41 -27.54
CA GLY A 19 20.44 -0.32 -28.07
C GLY A 19 20.76 0.77 -27.04
N ILE A 20 20.03 0.82 -25.92
CA ILE A 20 20.38 1.66 -24.76
C ILE A 20 21.02 0.81 -23.65
N HIS A 21 20.52 -0.41 -23.46
CA HIS A 21 21.01 -1.34 -22.44
C HIS A 21 21.74 -2.50 -23.11
N GLU A 22 23.00 -2.72 -22.73
CA GLU A 22 23.84 -3.81 -23.25
C GLU A 22 23.64 -5.13 -22.49
N ASN A 23 23.42 -5.07 -21.17
CA ASN A 23 23.26 -6.25 -20.32
C ASN A 23 21.85 -6.28 -19.74
N ILE A 24 20.98 -7.13 -20.31
CA ILE A 24 19.59 -7.27 -19.89
C ILE A 24 19.48 -8.58 -19.09
N PRO A 25 19.05 -8.52 -17.81
CA PRO A 25 18.92 -9.72 -16.97
C PRO A 25 17.91 -10.73 -17.53
N GLU A 26 18.07 -12.00 -17.16
CA GLU A 26 17.09 -13.06 -17.37
C GLU A 26 16.39 -13.40 -16.03
N PRO A 27 15.10 -13.80 -16.06
CA PRO A 27 14.23 -13.96 -17.23
C PRO A 27 13.66 -12.63 -17.74
N HIS A 28 13.54 -12.49 -19.06
CA HIS A 28 12.88 -11.34 -19.69
C HIS A 28 11.95 -11.79 -20.82
N ILE A 29 10.98 -10.93 -21.16
CA ILE A 29 10.14 -11.06 -22.35
C ILE A 29 10.30 -9.85 -23.25
N GLU A 30 10.05 -10.04 -24.54
CA GLU A 30 9.96 -8.96 -25.51
C GLU A 30 8.55 -8.34 -25.46
N LEU A 31 8.51 -7.02 -25.49
CA LEU A 31 7.29 -6.23 -25.44
C LEU A 31 7.23 -5.34 -26.68
N THR A 32 6.03 -5.19 -27.23
CA THR A 32 5.71 -4.08 -28.13
C THR A 32 5.71 -2.77 -27.35
N GLU A 33 5.69 -1.63 -28.04
CA GLU A 33 5.59 -0.32 -27.39
C GLU A 33 4.31 -0.20 -26.56
N GLU A 34 3.19 -0.73 -27.07
CA GLU A 34 1.90 -0.73 -26.37
C GLU A 34 1.96 -1.58 -25.09
N GLU A 35 2.47 -2.81 -25.19
CA GLU A 35 2.64 -3.69 -24.03
C GLU A 35 3.66 -3.14 -23.03
N TRP A 36 4.68 -2.42 -23.50
CA TRP A 36 5.63 -1.73 -22.65
C TRP A 36 4.94 -0.63 -21.82
N GLN A 37 4.12 0.21 -22.46
CA GLN A 37 3.31 1.21 -21.75
C GLN A 37 2.34 0.56 -20.76
N GLN A 38 1.71 -0.56 -21.15
CA GLN A 38 0.82 -1.32 -20.28
C GLN A 38 1.57 -1.91 -19.08
N ALA A 39 2.74 -2.48 -19.30
CA ALA A 39 3.56 -3.10 -18.26
C ALA A 39 4.12 -2.10 -17.25
N LEU A 40 4.28 -0.81 -17.63
CA LEU A 40 4.60 0.26 -16.68
C LEU A 40 3.46 0.48 -15.65
N SER A 41 2.24 0.03 -15.96
CA SER A 41 1.15 -0.02 -14.98
C SER A 41 1.22 -1.30 -14.13
N LYS A 42 0.69 -1.25 -12.90
CA LYS A 42 0.64 -2.43 -12.02
C LYS A 42 -0.39 -3.50 -12.44
N ASN A 43 -1.14 -3.26 -13.52
CA ASN A 43 -2.27 -4.09 -13.95
C ASN A 43 -1.89 -5.19 -14.96
N TYR A 44 -0.61 -5.46 -15.14
CA TYR A 44 -0.12 -6.48 -16.05
C TYR A 44 0.99 -7.29 -15.40
N LYS A 45 1.02 -8.57 -15.73
CA LYS A 45 2.03 -9.54 -15.27
C LYS A 45 2.39 -10.48 -16.41
N VAL A 46 3.53 -11.15 -16.27
CA VAL A 46 3.98 -12.21 -17.15
C VAL A 46 3.46 -13.55 -16.64
N ILE A 47 2.55 -14.18 -17.38
CA ILE A 47 2.01 -15.51 -17.07
C ILE A 47 2.42 -16.43 -18.22
N GLU A 48 3.13 -17.52 -17.92
CA GLU A 48 3.64 -18.47 -18.92
C GLU A 48 4.46 -17.81 -20.05
N GLY A 49 5.23 -16.77 -19.71
CA GLY A 49 6.05 -16.03 -20.68
C GLY A 49 5.28 -15.07 -21.58
N LYS A 50 4.01 -14.76 -21.26
CA LYS A 50 3.17 -13.82 -22.01
C LYS A 50 2.76 -12.62 -21.17
N HIS A 51 2.86 -11.43 -21.75
CA HIS A 51 2.28 -10.21 -21.20
C HIS A 51 0.76 -10.38 -21.09
N THR A 52 0.22 -10.36 -19.88
CA THR A 52 -1.19 -10.64 -19.61
C THR A 52 -1.76 -9.58 -18.70
N TYR A 53 -2.98 -9.11 -19.04
CA TYR A 53 -3.74 -8.24 -18.16
C TYR A 53 -4.10 -8.99 -16.87
N SER A 54 -3.57 -8.50 -15.77
CA SER A 54 -3.83 -8.99 -14.43
C SER A 54 -4.07 -7.76 -13.56
N PRO A 55 -5.34 -7.34 -13.39
CA PRO A 55 -5.61 -6.12 -12.66
C PRO A 55 -4.93 -6.20 -11.29
N PHE A 56 -4.27 -5.12 -10.90
CA PHE A 56 -3.77 -5.00 -9.54
C PHE A 56 -4.98 -4.96 -8.63
N ILE A 57 -5.41 -6.12 -8.16
CA ILE A 57 -6.39 -6.21 -7.10
C ILE A 57 -5.61 -5.84 -5.86
N GLN A 58 -5.72 -4.58 -5.44
CA GLN A 58 -5.32 -4.18 -4.11
C GLN A 58 -6.10 -5.11 -3.17
N ASN A 59 -5.42 -6.12 -2.61
CA ASN A 59 -6.10 -7.18 -1.88
C ASN A 59 -6.89 -6.52 -0.75
N ARG A 60 -8.22 -6.56 -0.82
CA ARG A 60 -9.09 -5.89 0.15
C ARG A 60 -8.76 -6.36 1.57
N GLU A 61 -8.37 -7.62 1.72
CA GLU A 61 -7.93 -8.17 2.99
C GLU A 61 -6.62 -7.54 3.48
N GLU A 62 -5.64 -7.37 2.60
CA GLU A 62 -4.37 -6.71 2.91
C GLU A 62 -4.56 -5.23 3.25
N LEU A 63 -5.43 -4.53 2.51
CA LEU A 63 -5.79 -3.15 2.79
C LEU A 63 -6.46 -3.03 4.17
N LEU A 64 -7.44 -3.89 4.48
CA LEU A 64 -8.08 -3.92 5.79
C LEU A 64 -7.11 -4.32 6.92
N ALA A 65 -6.16 -5.22 6.65
CA ALA A 65 -5.12 -5.60 7.59
C ALA A 65 -4.21 -4.40 7.90
N ASN A 66 -3.75 -3.68 6.88
CA ASN A 66 -2.94 -2.46 7.03
C ASN A 66 -3.69 -1.39 7.83
N LEU A 67 -4.98 -1.16 7.56
CA LEU A 67 -5.81 -0.22 8.33
C LEU A 67 -5.89 -0.60 9.81
N ARG A 68 -6.13 -1.88 10.11
CA ARG A 68 -6.18 -2.38 11.49
C ARG A 68 -4.84 -2.20 12.20
N THR A 69 -3.73 -2.47 11.50
CA THR A 69 -2.37 -2.28 12.04
C THR A 69 -2.10 -0.82 12.37
N THR A 70 -2.37 0.11 11.45
CA THR A 70 -2.19 1.55 11.69
C THR A 70 -3.05 2.04 12.85
N ARG A 71 -4.34 1.66 12.89
CA ARG A 71 -5.24 1.99 14.01
C ARG A 71 -4.69 1.50 15.34
N ASN A 72 -4.24 0.24 15.40
CA ASN A 72 -3.71 -0.34 16.62
C ASN A 72 -2.44 0.37 17.07
N SER A 73 -1.56 0.77 16.13
CA SER A 73 -0.37 1.58 16.44
C SER A 73 -0.76 2.92 17.07
N LEU A 74 -1.67 3.67 16.45
CA LEU A 74 -2.10 4.98 16.95
C LEU A 74 -2.82 4.88 18.32
N LEU A 75 -3.57 3.80 18.54
CA LEU A 75 -4.14 3.50 19.86
C LEU A 75 -3.07 3.13 20.88
N MET A 76 -2.02 2.40 20.50
CA MET A 76 -0.93 2.08 21.41
C MET A 76 -0.14 3.34 21.79
N ASP A 77 0.18 4.18 20.81
CA ASP A 77 0.95 5.41 20.98
C ASP A 77 0.23 6.44 21.87
N SER A 78 -1.11 6.39 21.88
CA SER A 78 -1.96 7.25 22.71
C SER A 78 -2.41 6.60 24.01
N ASP A 79 -1.98 5.38 24.34
CA ASP A 79 -2.51 4.65 25.49
C ASP A 79 -2.14 5.30 26.83
N TRP A 80 -0.91 5.80 26.94
CA TRP A 80 -0.41 6.54 28.11
C TRP A 80 -1.20 7.82 28.44
N THR A 81 -2.00 8.33 27.51
CA THR A 81 -2.82 9.53 27.72
C THR A 81 -4.08 9.21 28.55
N GLN A 82 -4.47 7.94 28.62
CA GLN A 82 -5.69 7.48 29.29
C GLN A 82 -5.43 6.92 30.69
N VAL A 83 -4.16 6.67 31.06
CA VAL A 83 -3.84 6.20 32.42
C VAL A 83 -4.10 7.28 33.45
N GLN A 84 -4.50 6.86 34.66
CA GLN A 84 -4.83 7.80 35.74
C GLN A 84 -3.64 8.68 36.11
N ASP A 85 -2.44 8.09 36.15
CA ASP A 85 -1.15 8.75 36.44
C ASP A 85 -0.60 9.60 35.28
N SER A 86 -1.38 9.76 34.19
CA SER A 86 -0.96 10.59 33.06
C SER A 86 -0.82 12.05 33.50
N PRO A 87 0.28 12.75 33.13
CA PRO A 87 0.54 14.14 33.50
C PRO A 87 -0.36 15.16 32.80
N LEU A 88 -1.31 14.70 31.99
CA LEU A 88 -2.22 15.54 31.22
C LEU A 88 -3.32 16.15 32.10
N SER A 89 -3.76 17.37 31.74
CA SER A 89 -4.96 17.96 32.32
C SER A 89 -6.22 17.20 31.87
N GLU A 90 -7.32 17.38 32.59
CA GLU A 90 -8.59 16.70 32.30
C GLU A 90 -9.09 17.03 30.89
N GLU A 91 -8.93 18.28 30.44
CA GLU A 91 -9.33 18.72 29.10
C GLU A 91 -8.52 17.99 28.02
N LYS A 92 -7.21 17.82 28.25
CA LYS A 92 -6.35 17.06 27.33
C LYS A 92 -6.70 15.57 27.33
N LYS A 93 -7.02 14.99 28.49
CA LYS A 93 -7.48 13.59 28.57
C LYS A 93 -8.78 13.37 27.77
N ILE A 94 -9.72 14.31 27.84
CA ILE A 94 -10.95 14.29 27.05
C ILE A 94 -10.66 14.39 25.55
N ALA A 95 -9.77 15.29 25.12
CA ALA A 95 -9.38 15.41 23.72
C ALA A 95 -8.76 14.11 23.17
N TRP A 96 -7.85 13.50 23.93
CA TRP A 96 -7.27 12.20 23.57
C TRP A 96 -8.29 11.07 23.56
N LYS A 97 -9.27 11.09 24.47
CA LYS A 97 -10.38 10.13 24.48
C LYS A 97 -11.22 10.23 23.21
N ASN A 98 -11.57 11.44 22.78
CA ASN A 98 -12.31 11.68 21.53
C ASN A 98 -11.51 11.21 20.31
N TYR A 99 -10.23 11.59 20.22
CA TYR A 99 -9.31 11.12 19.18
C TYR A 99 -9.27 9.58 19.08
N ARG A 100 -9.14 8.90 20.22
CA ARG A 100 -9.13 7.43 20.28
C ARG A 100 -10.48 6.80 19.91
N GLN A 101 -11.59 7.52 20.09
CA GLN A 101 -12.90 7.07 19.66
C GLN A 101 -13.02 7.17 18.14
N GLU A 102 -12.65 8.32 17.56
CA GLU A 102 -12.62 8.53 16.10
C GLU A 102 -11.77 7.45 15.40
N LEU A 103 -10.59 7.11 15.93
CA LEU A 103 -9.76 6.01 15.41
C LEU A 103 -10.47 4.66 15.38
N ARG A 104 -11.31 4.35 16.37
CA ARG A 104 -12.04 3.07 16.41
C ARG A 104 -13.19 3.07 15.41
N ASP A 105 -13.86 4.21 15.29
CA ASP A 105 -15.02 4.39 14.41
C ASP A 105 -14.64 4.29 12.91
N LEU A 106 -13.37 4.55 12.57
CA LEU A 106 -12.81 4.34 11.23
C LEU A 106 -12.84 2.88 10.71
N THR A 107 -13.08 1.89 11.58
CA THR A 107 -13.05 0.46 11.22
C THR A 107 -14.25 0.01 10.35
N ASN A 108 -15.31 0.82 10.27
CA ASN A 108 -16.56 0.49 9.55
C ASN A 108 -16.64 1.04 8.11
N LEU A 109 -15.54 1.54 7.55
CA LEU A 109 -15.57 2.15 6.22
C LEU A 109 -15.51 1.09 5.11
N GLU A 110 -16.57 1.06 4.28
CA GLU A 110 -16.64 0.32 3.02
C GLU A 110 -15.50 0.75 2.07
N ASP A 111 -15.10 2.02 2.12
CA ASP A 111 -14.02 2.63 1.32
C ASP A 111 -12.70 2.71 2.10
N ALA A 112 -12.04 1.56 2.21
CA ALA A 112 -10.71 1.44 2.81
C ALA A 112 -9.62 2.22 2.05
N ALA A 113 -9.86 2.60 0.79
CA ALA A 113 -8.91 3.32 -0.07
C ALA A 113 -8.88 4.84 0.16
N SER A 114 -9.87 5.40 0.87
CA SER A 114 -10.02 6.86 1.06
C SER A 114 -10.13 7.25 2.54
N ILE A 115 -9.47 6.51 3.43
CA ILE A 115 -9.52 6.79 4.87
C ILE A 115 -8.78 8.09 5.21
N VAL A 116 -9.42 8.94 6.03
CA VAL A 116 -8.79 10.13 6.59
C VAL A 116 -8.57 9.89 8.07
N TRP A 117 -7.31 9.91 8.51
CA TRP A 117 -6.96 9.70 9.92
C TRP A 117 -7.20 10.98 10.73
N PRO A 118 -7.77 10.89 11.95
CA PRO A 118 -7.90 12.03 12.83
C PRO A 118 -6.52 12.56 13.23
N ILE A 119 -6.47 13.84 13.57
CA ILE A 119 -5.22 14.52 13.96
C ILE A 119 -5.06 14.37 15.48
N SER A 120 -3.88 13.90 15.92
CA SER A 120 -3.59 13.75 17.34
C SER A 120 -3.62 15.11 18.06
N PRO A 121 -4.26 15.22 19.23
CA PRO A 121 -4.22 16.46 20.01
C PRO A 121 -2.83 16.67 20.63
N MET A 122 -2.21 17.85 20.40
CA MET A 122 -0.91 18.23 21.00
C MET A 122 -1.03 18.64 22.49
#